data_AF-A0A5K0VA13-F1
#
_entry.id   AF-A0A5K0VA13-F1
#
_cell.length_a   1.000
_cell.length_b   1.000
_cell.length_c   1.000
_cell.angle_alpha   90.00
_cell.angle_beta   90.00
_cell.angle_gamma   90.00
#
_symmetry.space_group_name_H-M   'P 1'
#
loop_
_entity.id
_entity.type
_entity.pdbx_description
1 polymer ?
#
loop_
_entity_poly.entity_id
_entity_poly.type
_entity_poly.pdbx_seq_one_letter_code
_entity_poly.pdbx_strand_id
1 'polypeptide(L)'
;IANFYQRRKSQRTVSVSLQGNRVPLYGGGSGLSTTNPENNVVPMNLTFTVRSRAFVLGKLVKLKFYTGVLCPVVLDQSKLGKQVSLQKLCHIDD
;
A
#
# COMPACT_ATOMS: atom_id res chain seq x y z
N ILE A 1 24.02 2.94 27.94
CA ILE A 1 24.00 3.24 26.48
C ILE A 1 22.89 4.27 26.26
N ALA A 2 23.27 5.54 26.12
CA ALA A 2 22.40 6.71 26.06
C ALA A 2 22.97 7.55 24.90
N ASN A 3 22.25 7.92 23.83
CA ASN A 3 20.86 8.32 23.71
C ASN A 3 20.41 8.11 22.25
N PHE A 4 19.29 7.42 22.01
CA PHE A 4 18.58 7.50 20.74
C PHE A 4 17.82 8.84 20.71
N TYR A 5 18.27 9.81 19.90
CA TYR A 5 17.60 11.09 19.75
C TYR A 5 16.48 10.99 18.71
N GLN A 6 15.24 10.83 19.17
CA GLN A 6 14.05 10.95 18.33
C GLN A 6 13.52 12.40 18.42
N ARG A 7 13.40 13.09 17.28
CA ARG A 7 12.80 14.44 17.24
C ARG A 7 11.40 14.40 17.86
N ARG A 8 11.06 15.44 18.63
CA ARG A 8 9.78 15.60 19.34
C ARG A 8 8.54 15.46 18.45
N LYS A 9 8.65 15.75 17.14
CA LYS A 9 7.61 15.54 16.11
C LYS A 9 8.10 14.57 15.03
N SER A 10 8.39 13.33 15.43
CA SER A 10 8.86 12.27 14.53
C SER A 10 7.73 11.57 13.79
N GLN A 11 6.55 11.44 14.41
CA GLN A 11 5.37 10.92 13.76
C GLN A 11 4.71 12.00 12.91
N ARG A 12 4.48 11.69 11.63
CA ARG A 12 3.78 12.55 10.68
C ARG A 12 2.87 11.68 9.83
N THR A 13 1.62 12.11 9.67
CA THR A 13 0.71 11.53 8.70
C THR A 13 1.09 12.03 7.32
N VAL A 14 1.33 11.11 6.39
CA VAL A 14 1.64 11.42 4.99
C VAL A 14 0.51 10.86 4.14
N SER A 15 -0.09 11.71 3.30
CA SER A 15 -1.04 11.25 2.28
C SER A 15 -0.27 10.81 1.04
N VAL A 16 -0.50 9.58 0.58
CA VAL A 16 0.16 9.01 -0.59
C VAL A 16 -0.92 8.50 -1.53
N SER A 17 -0.91 8.95 -2.78
CA SER A 17 -1.72 8.37 -3.85
C SER A 17 -0.92 7.27 -4.55
N LEU A 18 -1.52 6.08 -4.64
CA LEU A 18 -0.96 4.97 -5.41
C LEU A 18 -1.65 4.94 -6.77
N GLN A 19 -0.87 5.04 -7.85
CA GLN A 19 -1.37 4.93 -9.21
C GLN A 19 -0.85 3.64 -9.84
N GLY A 20 -1.76 2.73 -10.18
CA GLY A 20 -1.43 1.55 -10.96
C GLY A 20 -1.33 1.90 -12.44
N ASN A 21 -0.19 1.60 -13.08
CA ASN A 21 -0.04 1.72 -14.53
C ASN A 21 -0.12 0.33 -15.16
N ARG A 22 -1.03 0.15 -16.14
CA ARG A 22 -1.23 -1.12 -16.85
C ARG A 22 -1.42 -2.34 -15.93
N VAL A 23 -2.16 -2.16 -14.83
CA VAL A 23 -2.52 -3.27 -13.94
C VAL A 23 -3.37 -4.25 -14.76
N PRO A 24 -2.93 -5.48 -15.02
CA PRO A 24 -3.67 -6.42 -15.85
C PRO A 24 -4.94 -6.84 -15.11
N LEU A 25 -6.09 -6.39 -15.60
CA LEU A 25 -7.41 -6.67 -15.03
C LEU A 25 -8.06 -7.85 -15.76
N TYR A 26 -7.40 -9.01 -15.78
CA TYR A 26 -8.03 -10.21 -16.34
C TYR A 26 -9.30 -10.50 -15.52
N GLY A 27 -10.47 -10.47 -16.16
CA GLY A 27 -11.78 -10.57 -15.49
C GLY A 27 -12.27 -9.30 -14.78
N GLY A 28 -11.56 -8.16 -14.85
CA GLY A 28 -11.94 -6.89 -14.20
C GLY A 28 -12.22 -5.72 -15.16
N GLY A 29 -12.18 -5.96 -16.47
CA GLY A 29 -12.50 -4.96 -17.49
C GLY A 29 -14.02 -4.78 -17.66
N SER A 30 -14.49 -3.54 -17.73
CA SER A 30 -15.92 -3.21 -17.91
C SER A 30 -16.53 -3.82 -19.19
N GLY A 31 -15.72 -4.06 -20.23
CA GLY A 31 -16.13 -4.73 -21.47
C GLY A 31 -16.05 -6.26 -21.45
N LEU A 32 -15.59 -6.86 -20.34
CA LEU A 32 -15.42 -8.32 -20.16
C LEU A 32 -16.35 -8.89 -19.07
N SER A 33 -17.35 -8.10 -18.66
CA SER A 33 -18.30 -8.44 -17.59
C SER A 33 -19.06 -9.72 -17.96
N THR A 34 -18.98 -10.75 -17.12
CA THR A 34 -19.74 -11.97 -17.34
C THR A 34 -21.18 -11.76 -16.85
N THR A 35 -22.14 -12.49 -17.41
CA THR A 35 -23.57 -12.37 -17.07
C THR A 35 -23.91 -12.65 -15.59
N ASN A 36 -23.00 -13.23 -14.82
CA ASN A 36 -23.19 -13.48 -13.39
C ASN A 36 -22.63 -12.34 -12.51
N PRO A 37 -23.40 -11.82 -11.54
CA PRO A 37 -22.98 -10.72 -10.69
C PRO A 37 -21.81 -11.05 -9.75
N GLU A 38 -21.62 -12.32 -9.38
CA GLU A 38 -20.51 -12.78 -8.52
C GLU A 38 -19.14 -12.69 -9.22
N ASN A 39 -19.12 -12.72 -10.55
CA ASN A 39 -17.89 -12.68 -11.35
C ASN A 39 -17.37 -11.24 -11.60
N ASN A 40 -18.06 -10.22 -11.06
CA ASN A 40 -17.67 -8.81 -11.20
C ASN A 40 -16.64 -8.37 -10.16
N VAL A 41 -16.19 -9.31 -9.33
CA VAL A 41 -15.34 -9.08 -8.17
C VAL A 41 -14.04 -9.87 -8.34
N VAL A 42 -12.91 -9.18 -8.40
CA VAL A 42 -11.58 -9.79 -8.56
C VAL A 42 -10.73 -9.49 -7.33
N PRO A 43 -10.40 -10.50 -6.49
CA PRO A 43 -9.47 -10.31 -5.38
C PRO A 43 -8.04 -10.16 -5.90
N MET A 44 -7.29 -9.21 -5.34
CA MET A 44 -5.90 -8.96 -5.67
C MET A 44 -5.12 -8.52 -4.42
N ASN A 45 -3.82 -8.82 -4.39
CA ASN A 45 -2.92 -8.31 -3.36
C ASN A 45 -2.14 -7.10 -3.88
N LEU A 46 -2.38 -5.94 -3.26
CA LEU A 46 -1.60 -4.73 -3.49
C LEU A 46 -0.37 -4.75 -2.57
N THR A 47 0.81 -4.92 -3.16
CA THR A 47 2.09 -4.93 -2.43
C THR A 47 2.91 -3.69 -2.74
N PHE A 48 3.42 -3.00 -1.73
CA PHE A 48 4.35 -1.88 -1.90
C PHE A 48 5.36 -1.81 -0.76
N THR A 49 6.50 -1.15 -0.99
CA THR A 49 7.57 -1.02 0.01
C THR A 49 7.68 0.42 0.49
N VAL A 50 7.61 0.61 1.81
CA VAL A 50 7.89 1.89 2.46
C VAL A 50 9.37 1.96 2.80
N ARG A 51 10.07 2.93 2.22
CA ARG A 51 11.49 3.17 2.50
C ARG A 51 11.65 4.31 3.51
N SER A 52 12.13 3.99 4.71
CA SER A 52 12.47 5.00 5.72
C SER A 52 13.98 5.09 5.93
N ARG A 53 14.45 6.23 6.47
CA ARG A 53 15.87 6.48 6.74
C ARG A 53 16.00 7.07 8.14
N ALA A 54 16.85 6.48 8.97
CA ALA A 54 17.08 6.99 10.33
C ALA A 54 18.57 6.96 10.70
N PHE A 55 18.93 7.88 11.60
CA PHE A 55 20.25 7.99 12.20
C PHE A 55 20.24 7.24 13.53
N VAL A 56 20.71 6.01 13.56
CA VAL A 56 20.72 5.18 14.79
C VAL A 56 21.96 5.40 15.66
N LEU A 57 23.07 5.87 15.09
CA LEU A 57 24.31 6.21 15.80
C LEU A 57 24.76 7.63 15.47
N GLY A 58 23.89 8.62 15.73
CA GLY A 58 24.14 10.01 15.38
C GLY A 58 24.34 10.19 13.86
N LYS A 59 25.12 11.20 13.46
CA LYS A 59 25.37 11.50 12.03
C LYS A 59 26.28 10.47 11.34
N LEU A 60 26.91 9.56 12.09
CA LEU A 60 27.89 8.61 11.57
C LEU A 60 27.25 7.49 10.75
N VAL A 61 26.12 6.96 11.22
CA VAL A 61 25.45 5.82 10.56
C VAL A 61 24.02 6.19 10.18
N LYS A 62 23.78 6.23 8.87
CA LYS A 62 22.45 6.43 8.28
C LYS A 62 21.92 5.10 7.75
N LEU A 63 21.04 4.46 8.51
CA LEU A 63 20.38 3.23 8.07
C LEU A 63 19.20 3.53 7.15
N LYS A 64 18.91 2.56 6.28
CA LYS A 64 17.72 2.50 5.42
C LYS A 64 16.89 1.32 5.91
N PHE A 65 15.63 1.55 6.20
CA PHE A 65 14.68 0.48 6.50
C PHE A 65 13.71 0.37 5.33
N TYR A 66 13.42 -0.87 4.96
CA TYR A 66 12.48 -1.22 3.90
C TYR A 66 11.40 -2.05 4.56
N THR A 67 10.18 -1.52 4.60
CA THR A 67 9.03 -2.20 5.18
C THR A 67 8.12 -2.60 4.02
N GLY A 68 8.00 -3.91 3.78
CA GLY A 68 7.00 -4.46 2.88
C GLY A 68 5.61 -4.25 3.47
N VAL A 69 4.65 -3.87 2.64
CA VAL A 69 3.25 -3.74 3.03
C VAL A 69 2.42 -4.49 2.01
N LEU A 70 1.56 -5.38 2.50
CA LEU A 70 0.60 -6.12 1.71
C LEU A 70 -0.80 -5.70 2.11
N CYS A 71 -1.62 -5.36 1.12
CA CYS A 71 -3.03 -5.02 1.30
C CYS A 71 -3.88 -5.92 0.39
N PRO A 72 -4.68 -6.85 0.93
CA PRO A 72 -5.68 -7.56 0.15
C PRO A 72 -6.78 -6.56 -0.24
N VAL A 73 -6.99 -6.40 -1.53
CA VAL A 73 -7.99 -5.50 -2.11
C VAL A 73 -8.89 -6.27 -3.03
N VAL A 74 -10.14 -5.84 -3.10
CA VAL A 74 -11.15 -6.47 -3.93
C VAL A 74 -11.55 -5.45 -5.00
N LEU A 75 -11.25 -5.78 -6.24
CA LEU A 75 -11.66 -4.96 -7.38
C LEU A 75 -13.09 -5.30 -7.76
N ASP A 76 -13.98 -4.33 -7.58
CA ASP A 76 -15.38 -4.42 -7.95
C ASP A 76 -15.62 -3.59 -9.23
N GLN A 77 -16.01 -4.25 -10.31
CA GLN A 77 -16.28 -3.58 -11.59
C GLN A 77 -17.34 -2.48 -11.47
N SER A 78 -18.33 -2.63 -10.59
CA SER A 78 -19.39 -1.62 -10.37
C SER A 78 -18.88 -0.35 -9.68
N LYS A 79 -17.66 -0.38 -9.12
CA LYS A 79 -17.02 0.71 -8.39
C LYS A 79 -15.73 1.20 -9.05
N LEU A 80 -15.53 0.87 -10.33
CA LEU A 80 -14.43 1.43 -11.13
C LEU A 80 -14.48 2.97 -11.11
N GLY A 81 -13.29 3.59 -11.02
CA GLY A 81 -13.16 5.06 -10.92
C GLY A 81 -13.49 5.67 -9.56
N LYS A 82 -13.94 4.85 -8.58
CA LYS A 82 -14.17 5.32 -7.20
C LYS A 82 -12.95 5.03 -6.33
N GLN A 83 -12.75 5.88 -5.33
CA GLN A 83 -11.69 5.69 -4.34
C GLN A 83 -12.01 4.50 -3.42
N VAL A 84 -11.04 3.63 -3.21
CA VAL A 84 -11.11 2.51 -2.25
C VAL A 84 -10.27 2.85 -1.03
N SER A 85 -10.84 2.71 0.17
CA SER A 85 -10.12 2.96 1.42
C SER A 85 -9.28 1.74 1.82
N LEU A 86 -7.99 1.96 2.09
CA LEU A 86 -7.04 0.91 2.48
C LEU A 86 -6.76 0.83 4.00
N GLN A 87 -7.39 1.71 4.80
CA GLN A 87 -6.99 1.98 6.19
C GLN A 87 -6.96 0.76 7.12
N LYS A 88 -7.76 -0.28 6.83
CA LYS A 88 -7.89 -1.49 7.68
C LYS A 88 -7.47 -2.78 6.98
N LEU A 89 -7.02 -2.70 5.73
CA LEU A 89 -6.72 -3.88 4.92
C LEU A 89 -5.23 -4.24 5.00
N CYS A 90 -4.37 -3.23 5.13
CA CYS A 90 -2.93 -3.42 5.02
C CYS A 90 -2.28 -3.99 6.29
N HIS A 91 -1.31 -4.89 6.10
CA HIS A 91 -0.41 -5.39 7.13
C HIS A 91 1.05 -5.36 6.64
N ILE A 92 1.99 -5.46 7.58
CA ILE A 92 3.42 -5.59 7.25
C ILE A 92 3.63 -6.97 6.63
N ASP A 93 4.32 -6.99 5.50
CA ASP A 93 4.74 -8.20 4.79
C ASP A 93 6.04 -8.69 5.44
N ASP A 94 6.00 -9.87 6.08
CA ASP A 94 7.13 -10.49 6.83
C ASP A 94 8.08 -11.29 5.91
#